data_AF-A0A6S6G0Q5-F1
#
_entry.id   AF-A0A6S6G0Q5-F1
#
_cell.length_a   1.000
_cell.length_b   1.000
_cell.length_c   1.000
_cell.angle_alpha   90.00
_cell.angle_beta   90.00
_cell.angle_gamma   90.00
#
_symmetry.space_group_name_H-M   'P 1'
#
loop_
_entity.id
_entity.type
_entity.pdbx_description
1 polymer ?
#
loop_
_entity_poly.entity_id
_entity_poly.type
_entity_poly.pdbx_seq_one_letter_code
_entity_poly.pdbx_strand_id
1 'polypeptide(L)'
;MPTPVPQTGRRWITGCAMVLGALALFGAGILLGRQNGGADRPTEPSRAASRPSAKALVRNVFSPTVVADPYVLDEQRKVADALDRSCRLQNDHCDTARKARAYLDSRR
;
A
#
# COMPACT_ATOMS: atom_id res chain seq x y z
N MET A 1 -19.46 56.81 -9.86
CA MET A 1 -18.13 56.62 -9.26
C MET A 1 -17.88 55.12 -9.16
N PRO A 2 -16.94 54.53 -9.92
CA PRO A 2 -16.66 53.09 -9.83
C PRO A 2 -15.84 52.80 -8.56
N THR A 3 -16.25 51.79 -7.79
CA THR A 3 -15.58 51.37 -6.57
C THR A 3 -14.28 50.62 -6.89
N PRO A 4 -13.18 50.86 -6.15
CA PRO A 4 -11.95 50.10 -6.31
C PRO A 4 -12.13 48.69 -5.74
N VAL A 5 -12.06 47.68 -6.60
CA VAL A 5 -12.05 46.27 -6.20
C VAL A 5 -10.72 45.97 -5.50
N PRO A 6 -10.70 45.43 -4.26
CA PRO A 6 -9.46 45.12 -3.57
C PRO A 6 -8.71 43.99 -4.31
N GLN A 7 -7.62 44.36 -5.00
CA GLN A 7 -6.80 43.43 -5.81
C GLN A 7 -6.19 42.29 -4.98
N THR A 8 -6.08 42.44 -3.66
CA THR A 8 -5.44 41.49 -2.75
C THR A 8 -6.24 40.20 -2.56
N GLY A 9 -7.58 40.26 -2.56
CA GLY A 9 -8.43 39.08 -2.39
C GLY A 9 -8.40 38.14 -3.60
N ARG A 10 -8.17 38.69 -4.79
CA ARG A 10 -8.20 37.95 -6.06
C ARG A 10 -7.07 36.93 -6.20
N ARG A 11 -5.88 37.22 -5.64
CA ARG A 11 -4.73 36.30 -5.62
C ARG A 11 -4.93 35.10 -4.70
N TRP A 12 -5.62 35.31 -3.57
CA TRP A 12 -5.91 34.26 -2.61
C TRP A 12 -7.00 33.31 -3.14
N ILE A 13 -8.02 33.87 -3.79
CA ILE A 13 -9.09 33.10 -4.43
C ILE A 13 -8.54 32.25 -5.58
N THR A 14 -7.66 32.80 -6.43
CA THR A 14 -7.02 31.99 -7.50
C THR A 14 -6.10 30.92 -6.95
N GLY A 15 -5.37 31.20 -5.86
CA GLY A 15 -4.55 30.20 -5.16
C GLY A 15 -5.39 29.03 -4.64
N CYS A 16 -6.46 29.31 -3.89
CA CYS A 16 -7.38 28.28 -3.40
C CYS A 16 -8.05 27.50 -4.54
N ALA A 17 -8.48 28.19 -5.60
CA ALA A 17 -9.11 27.53 -6.76
C ALA A 17 -8.15 26.59 -7.48
N MET A 18 -6.87 26.95 -7.63
CA MET A 18 -5.85 26.07 -8.21
C MET A 18 -5.61 24.82 -7.35
N VAL A 19 -5.47 24.97 -6.04
CA VAL A 19 -5.23 23.84 -5.14
C VAL A 19 -6.42 22.88 -5.13
N LEU A 20 -7.65 23.40 -5.04
CA LEU A 20 -8.87 22.60 -5.08
C LEU A 20 -9.04 21.89 -6.44
N GLY A 21 -8.75 22.58 -7.55
CA GLY A 21 -8.77 21.98 -8.88
C GLY A 21 -7.74 20.86 -9.04
N ALA A 22 -6.52 21.05 -8.57
CA ALA A 22 -5.47 20.04 -8.61
C ALA A 22 -5.83 18.81 -7.78
N LEU A 23 -6.40 19.00 -6.58
CA LEU A 23 -6.82 17.90 -5.72
C LEU A 23 -7.93 17.07 -6.36
N ALA A 24 -8.92 17.74 -6.98
CA ALA A 24 -10.03 17.09 -7.66
C ALA A 24 -9.57 16.27 -8.88
N LEU A 25 -8.68 16.83 -9.72
CA LEU A 25 -8.13 16.13 -10.88
C LEU A 25 -7.26 14.93 -10.47
N PHE A 26 -6.46 15.08 -9.42
CA PHE A 26 -5.64 13.99 -8.89
C PHE A 26 -6.49 12.84 -8.36
N GLY A 27 -7.52 13.15 -7.57
CA GLY A 27 -8.46 12.15 -7.05
C GLY A 27 -9.23 11.43 -8.17
N ALA A 28 -9.70 12.18 -9.17
CA ALA A 28 -10.37 11.60 -10.34
C ALA A 28 -9.43 10.68 -11.14
N GLY A 29 -8.17 11.08 -11.34
CA GLY A 29 -7.16 10.27 -12.03
C GLY A 29 -6.91 8.92 -11.34
N ILE A 30 -6.80 8.91 -10.01
CA ILE A 30 -6.66 7.67 -9.23
C ILE A 30 -7.89 6.77 -9.38
N LEU A 31 -9.09 7.35 -9.31
CA LEU A 31 -10.34 6.58 -9.40
C LEU A 31 -10.52 5.95 -10.79
N LEU A 32 -10.24 6.70 -11.86
CA LEU A 32 -10.27 6.19 -13.24
C LEU A 32 -9.19 5.13 -13.48
N GLY A 33 -7.98 5.32 -12.93
CA GLY A 33 -6.91 4.32 -12.99
C GLY A 33 -7.29 2.99 -12.34
N ARG A 34 -8.03 3.02 -11.23
CA ARG A 34 -8.54 1.80 -10.57
C ARG A 34 -9.65 1.10 -11.36
N GLN A 35 -10.49 1.84 -12.07
CA GLN A 35 -11.54 1.25 -12.90
C GLN A 35 -10.98 0.55 -14.15
N ASN A 36 -9.88 1.06 -14.72
CA ASN A 36 -9.21 0.43 -15.86
C ASN A 36 -8.27 -0.72 -15.47
N GLY A 37 -7.85 -0.82 -14.20
CA GLY A 37 -7.04 -1.93 -13.68
C GLY A 37 -7.87 -3.11 -13.12
N GLY A 38 -9.20 -3.08 -13.25
CA GLY A 38 -10.13 -3.94 -12.52
C GLY A 38 -11.01 -4.85 -13.39
N ALA A 39 -10.50 -5.32 -14.52
CA ALA A 39 -11.20 -6.29 -15.37
C ALA A 39 -10.45 -7.63 -15.49
N ASP A 40 -9.92 -8.16 -14.39
CA ASP A 40 -9.72 -9.60 -14.23
C ASP A 40 -10.66 -10.07 -13.12
N ARG A 41 -11.86 -10.50 -13.53
CA ARG A 41 -12.76 -11.26 -12.68
C ARG A 41 -12.08 -12.58 -12.30
N PRO A 42 -12.15 -13.02 -11.04
CA PRO A 42 -11.71 -14.35 -10.67
C PRO A 42 -12.74 -15.36 -11.21
N THR A 43 -12.47 -15.94 -12.38
CA THR A 43 -13.14 -17.16 -12.83
C THR A 43 -12.68 -18.29 -11.92
N GLU A 44 -13.66 -18.89 -11.25
CA GLU A 44 -13.71 -20.23 -10.65
C GLU A 44 -12.47 -21.12 -10.92
N PRO A 45 -11.84 -21.73 -9.90
CA PRO A 45 -10.71 -22.62 -10.10
C PRO A 45 -11.19 -23.95 -10.71
N SER A 46 -11.40 -23.97 -12.02
CA SER A 46 -11.50 -25.21 -12.77
C SER A 46 -10.14 -25.88 -12.75
N ARG A 47 -10.11 -27.11 -12.21
CA ARG A 47 -8.97 -28.05 -12.26
C ARG A 47 -8.53 -28.25 -13.71
N ALA A 48 -7.68 -27.37 -14.22
CA ALA A 48 -6.94 -27.58 -15.46
C ALA A 48 -5.48 -27.73 -15.10
N ALA A 49 -4.96 -28.93 -15.37
CA ALA A 49 -3.57 -29.32 -15.20
C ALA A 49 -2.63 -28.22 -15.70
N SER A 50 -1.95 -27.56 -14.76
CA SER A 50 -0.94 -26.56 -15.10
C SER A 50 0.29 -27.28 -15.67
N ARG A 51 0.43 -27.21 -17.00
CA ARG A 51 1.72 -27.39 -17.67
C ARG A 51 2.77 -26.51 -16.97
N PRO A 52 4.00 -26.99 -16.75
CA PRO A 52 5.04 -26.16 -16.16
C PRO A 52 5.33 -25.00 -17.11
N SER A 53 4.88 -23.80 -16.72
CA SER A 53 5.23 -22.56 -17.39
C SER A 53 6.74 -22.42 -17.41
N ALA A 54 7.30 -22.24 -18.60
CA ALA A 54 8.74 -22.10 -18.82
C ALA A 54 9.26 -20.87 -18.07
N LYS A 55 9.89 -21.12 -16.92
CA LYS A 55 10.80 -20.25 -16.17
C LYS A 55 10.59 -18.75 -16.41
N ALA A 56 9.70 -18.15 -15.64
CA ALA A 56 9.92 -16.78 -15.22
C ALA A 56 11.21 -16.78 -14.39
N LEU A 57 12.33 -16.46 -15.03
CA LEU A 57 13.62 -16.17 -14.43
C LEU A 57 13.52 -14.83 -13.67
N VAL A 58 12.54 -14.71 -12.78
CA VAL A 58 12.55 -13.66 -11.76
C VAL A 58 13.71 -14.06 -10.88
N ARG A 59 14.86 -13.42 -11.11
CA ARG A 59 16.05 -13.54 -10.26
C ARG A 59 15.55 -13.50 -8.83
N ASN A 60 15.92 -14.49 -8.03
CA ASN A 60 15.76 -14.42 -6.59
C ASN A 60 16.60 -13.23 -6.10
N VAL A 61 16.02 -12.01 -6.12
CA VAL A 61 16.61 -10.80 -5.54
C VAL A 61 16.64 -10.91 -4.01
N PHE A 62 15.84 -11.83 -3.47
CA PHE A 62 15.91 -12.27 -2.09
C PHE A 62 17.05 -13.27 -1.93
N SER A 63 18.09 -12.86 -1.20
CA SER A 63 19.13 -13.76 -0.73
C SER A 63 18.55 -14.66 0.37
N PRO A 64 18.41 -15.98 0.14
CA PRO A 64 17.79 -16.88 1.11
C PRO A 64 18.57 -16.95 2.43
N THR A 65 19.87 -16.65 2.41
CA THR A 65 20.73 -16.57 3.59
C THR A 65 20.36 -15.41 4.51
N VAL A 66 19.90 -14.27 3.96
CA VAL A 66 19.53 -13.09 4.77
C VAL A 66 18.22 -13.33 5.54
N VAL A 67 17.30 -14.10 4.97
CA VAL A 67 16.01 -14.43 5.62
C VAL A 67 16.19 -15.38 6.82
N ALA A 68 17.26 -16.19 6.80
CA ALA A 68 17.61 -17.09 7.90
C ALA A 68 18.62 -16.47 8.89
N ASP A 69 19.04 -15.23 8.66
CA ASP A 69 20.01 -14.56 9.52
C ASP A 69 19.38 -14.28 10.90
N PRO A 70 20.03 -14.67 12.01
CA PRO A 70 19.50 -14.45 13.36
C PRO A 70 19.28 -12.97 13.67
N TYR A 71 20.10 -12.07 13.13
CA TYR A 71 19.94 -10.63 13.31
C TYR A 71 18.68 -10.11 12.62
N VAL A 72 18.41 -10.57 11.40
CA VAL A 72 17.20 -10.19 10.64
C VAL A 72 15.95 -10.71 11.33
N LEU A 73 15.97 -11.93 11.87
CA LEU A 73 14.85 -12.49 12.64
C LEU A 73 14.59 -11.71 13.93
N ASP A 74 15.63 -11.21 14.60
CA ASP A 74 15.48 -10.35 15.79
C ASP A 74 14.84 -9.02 15.44
N GLU A 75 15.27 -8.37 14.35
CA GLU A 75 14.62 -7.15 13.86
C GLU A 75 13.15 -7.39 13.46
N GLN A 76 12.86 -8.52 12.81
CA GLN A 76 11.47 -8.88 12.48
C GLN A 76 10.60 -9.10 13.72
N ARG A 77 11.16 -9.64 14.82
CA ARG A 77 10.44 -9.75 16.10
C ARG A 77 10.05 -8.38 16.67
N LYS A 78 10.95 -7.40 16.61
CA LYS A 78 10.67 -6.02 17.07
C LYS A 78 9.50 -5.40 16.31
N VAL A 79 9.46 -5.62 14.99
CA VAL A 79 8.34 -5.17 14.14
C VAL A 79 7.04 -5.88 14.52
N ALA A 80 7.06 -7.21 14.71
CA ALA A 80 5.89 -7.97 15.13
C ALA A 80 5.36 -7.48 16.50
N ASP A 81 6.24 -7.14 17.44
CA ASP A 81 5.85 -6.61 18.75
C ASP A 81 5.34 -5.17 18.69
N ALA A 82 5.83 -4.34 17.75
CA ALA A 82 5.26 -3.03 17.48
C ALA A 82 3.83 -3.14 16.91
N LEU A 83 3.61 -4.06 15.97
CA LEU A 83 2.29 -4.35 15.41
C LEU A 83 1.31 -4.86 16.48
N ASP A 84 1.77 -5.75 17.35
CA ASP A 84 0.94 -6.28 18.43
C ASP A 84 0.54 -5.20 19.44
N ARG A 85 1.47 -4.29 19.77
CA ARG A 85 1.16 -3.12 20.60
C ARG A 85 0.14 -2.21 19.91
N SER A 86 0.29 -1.96 18.61
CA SER A 86 -0.69 -1.17 17.84
C SER A 86 -2.08 -1.80 17.87
N CYS A 87 -2.17 -3.11 17.67
CA CYS A 87 -3.44 -3.85 17.78
C CYS A 87 -4.07 -3.69 19.17
N ARG A 88 -3.31 -3.86 20.25
CA ARG A 88 -3.87 -3.73 21.61
C ARG A 88 -4.35 -2.32 21.94
N LEU A 89 -3.66 -1.29 21.45
CA LEU A 89 -3.93 0.10 21.78
C LEU A 89 -4.99 0.72 20.86
N GLN A 90 -4.98 0.38 19.58
CA GLN A 90 -5.74 1.05 18.53
C GLN A 90 -6.71 0.11 17.80
N ASN A 91 -6.72 -1.19 18.13
CA ASN A 91 -7.44 -2.25 17.41
C ASN A 91 -7.11 -2.31 15.91
N ASP A 92 -5.92 -1.85 15.52
CA ASP A 92 -5.47 -1.82 14.13
C ASP A 92 -4.44 -2.93 13.83
N HIS A 93 -4.45 -3.43 12.60
CA HIS A 93 -3.49 -4.42 12.08
C HIS A 93 -3.35 -5.72 12.89
N CYS A 94 -4.34 -6.11 13.68
CA CYS A 94 -4.33 -7.31 14.53
C CYS A 94 -4.06 -8.61 13.75
N ASP A 95 -4.62 -8.73 12.55
CA ASP A 95 -4.40 -9.92 11.71
C ASP A 95 -2.95 -10.00 11.20
N THR A 96 -2.38 -8.84 10.84
CA THR A 96 -0.98 -8.72 10.42
C THR A 96 -0.04 -9.08 11.58
N ALA A 97 -0.32 -8.58 12.79
CA ALA A 97 0.46 -8.90 14.00
C ALA A 97 0.46 -10.42 14.27
N ARG A 98 -0.71 -11.06 14.19
CA ARG A 98 -0.86 -12.52 14.37
C ARG A 98 -0.10 -13.31 13.31
N LYS A 99 -0.22 -12.93 12.03
CA LYS A 99 0.51 -13.58 10.93
C LYS A 99 2.02 -13.42 11.06
N ALA A 100 2.48 -12.24 11.46
CA ALA A 100 3.90 -11.97 11.67
C ALA A 100 4.49 -12.86 12.77
N ARG A 101 3.77 -13.03 13.89
CA ARG A 101 4.19 -13.96 14.94
C ARG A 101 4.21 -15.42 14.49
N ALA A 102 3.13 -15.88 13.84
CA ALA A 102 3.06 -17.25 13.34
C ALA A 102 4.20 -17.56 12.36
N TYR A 103 4.56 -16.59 11.49
CA TYR A 103 5.71 -16.73 10.59
C TYR A 103 7.03 -16.88 11.35
N LEU A 104 7.29 -16.05 12.36
CA LEU A 104 8.51 -16.12 13.17
C LEU A 104 8.58 -17.40 14.02
N ASP A 105 7.45 -17.88 14.53
CA ASP A 105 7.38 -19.13 15.30
C ASP A 105 7.68 -20.35 14.42
N SER A 106 7.24 -20.35 13.16
CA SER A 106 7.58 -21.41 12.19
C SER A 106 9.06 -21.47 11.78
N ARG A 107 9.85 -20.44 12.14
CA ARG A 107 11.28 -20.29 11.84
C ARG A 107 12.17 -20.51 13.06
N ARG A 108 11.57 -20.81 14.20
CA ARG A 108 12.25 -21.15 15.45
C ARG A 108 12.69 -22.61 15.44
#